data_AF-A0A9D1AWF4-F1
#
_entry.id   AF-A0A9D1AWF4-F1
#
_cell.length_a   1.000
_cell.length_b   1.000
_cell.length_c   1.000
_cell.angle_alpha   90.00
_cell.angle_beta   90.00
_cell.angle_gamma   90.00
#
_symmetry.space_group_name_H-M   'P 1'
#
loop_
_entity.id
_entity.type
_entity.pdbx_description
1 polymer ?
#
loop_
_entity_poly.entity_id
_entity_poly.type
_entity_poly.pdbx_seq_one_letter_code
_entity_poly.pdbx_strand_id
1 'polypeptide(L)'
;MAWRDRFSSIENGTFLLRHGPAIDRIYPDRKICFFARDPELLGEILDRLADRPDCAAVGLAVEPRDEIYLGRAFFDGPEVVGEVWAAHKAHPRLHCSVHDDRLTAGWRAKIQPWPEAGSG
;
A
#
# COMPACT_ATOMS: atom_id res chain seq x y z
N MET A 1 -14.41 -5.04 10.91
CA MET A 1 -14.20 -6.50 10.68
C MET A 1 -14.57 -7.00 9.28
N ALA A 2 -15.60 -6.51 8.57
CA ALA A 2 -16.02 -7.05 7.26
C ALA A 2 -14.97 -6.97 6.13
N TRP A 3 -14.03 -6.03 6.19
CA TRP A 3 -13.01 -5.89 5.13
C TRP A 3 -11.94 -7.00 5.19
N ARG A 4 -11.62 -7.54 6.38
CA ARG A 4 -10.53 -8.51 6.56
C ARG A 4 -10.73 -9.79 5.75
N ASP A 5 -11.97 -10.27 5.69
CA ASP A 5 -12.34 -11.50 4.98
C ASP A 5 -12.20 -11.37 3.45
N ARG A 6 -12.08 -10.13 2.93
CA ARG A 6 -11.91 -9.83 1.50
C ARG A 6 -10.45 -9.79 1.07
N PHE A 7 -9.49 -9.89 2.01
CA PHE A 7 -8.07 -9.96 1.72
C PHE A 7 -7.65 -11.44 1.68
N SER A 8 -7.23 -11.91 0.51
CA SER A 8 -7.16 -13.32 0.16
C SER A 8 -5.76 -13.92 0.12
N SER A 9 -4.71 -13.10 0.25
CA SER A 9 -3.33 -13.59 0.17
C SER A 9 -2.40 -12.80 1.07
N ILE A 10 -1.29 -13.45 1.46
CA ILE A 10 -0.21 -12.80 2.19
C ILE A 10 1.01 -12.68 1.27
N GLU A 11 1.46 -11.46 0.99
CA GLU A 11 2.73 -11.24 0.26
C GLU A 11 3.90 -11.46 1.22
N ASN A 12 4.66 -12.54 1.04
CA ASN A 12 5.87 -12.83 1.83
C ASN A 12 5.67 -12.73 3.35
N GLY A 13 4.51 -13.11 3.88
CA GLY A 13 4.20 -12.99 5.31
C GLY A 13 3.92 -11.56 5.81
N THR A 14 4.01 -10.53 4.96
CA THR A 14 4.12 -9.13 5.41
C THR A 14 2.87 -8.29 5.13
N PHE A 15 2.14 -8.57 4.04
CA PHE A 15 0.95 -7.79 3.66
C PHE A 15 -0.24 -8.69 3.44
N LEU A 16 -1.39 -8.35 4.03
CA LEU A 16 -2.70 -8.80 3.58
C LEU A 16 -2.97 -8.14 2.23
N LEU A 17 -3.29 -8.92 1.20
CA LEU A 17 -3.54 -8.44 -0.15
C LEU A 17 -4.98 -8.64 -0.59
N ARG A 18 -5.46 -7.70 -1.39
CA ARG A 18 -6.71 -7.83 -2.16
C ARG A 18 -6.48 -7.34 -3.58
N HIS A 19 -6.82 -8.16 -4.56
CA HIS A 19 -6.72 -7.78 -5.97
C HIS A 19 -7.93 -6.95 -6.39
N GLY A 20 -7.69 -5.96 -7.25
CA GLY A 20 -8.72 -5.18 -7.91
C GLY A 20 -8.94 -5.60 -9.38
N PRO A 21 -9.92 -5.01 -10.06
CA PRO A 21 -10.30 -5.33 -11.44
C PRO A 21 -9.22 -5.10 -12.51
N ALA A 22 -8.16 -4.35 -12.21
CA ALA A 22 -7.09 -4.03 -13.15
C ALA A 22 -5.80 -4.86 -12.93
N ILE A 23 -5.84 -5.94 -12.15
CA ILE A 23 -4.65 -6.74 -11.78
C ILE A 23 -3.80 -7.18 -12.99
N ASP A 24 -4.45 -7.56 -14.10
CA ASP A 24 -3.77 -8.07 -15.30
C ASP A 24 -3.19 -6.96 -16.20
N ARG A 25 -3.41 -5.69 -15.87
CA ARG A 25 -3.09 -4.55 -16.75
C ARG A 25 -1.84 -3.79 -16.34
N ILE A 26 -1.26 -4.06 -15.16
CA ILE A 26 -0.31 -3.12 -14.54
C ILE A 26 0.92 -3.81 -13.92
N TYR A 27 2.09 -3.22 -14.19
CA TYR A 27 3.28 -3.31 -13.36
C TYR A 27 3.47 -1.98 -12.63
N PRO A 28 3.23 -1.89 -11.31
CA PRO A 28 3.15 -0.61 -10.65
C PRO A 28 4.54 -0.13 -10.26
N ASP A 29 5.16 0.58 -11.19
CA ASP A 29 6.29 1.44 -10.87
C ASP A 29 5.85 2.65 -10.02
N ARG A 30 4.54 2.96 -9.97
CA ARG A 30 3.96 3.97 -9.11
C ARG A 30 2.85 3.39 -8.25
N LYS A 31 2.83 3.80 -6.99
CA LYS A 31 1.84 3.40 -5.99
C LYS A 31 1.56 4.55 -5.03
N ILE A 32 0.40 4.52 -4.41
CA ILE A 32 0.14 5.36 -3.24
C ILE A 32 0.36 4.54 -1.97
N CYS A 33 1.08 5.13 -1.03
CA CYS A 33 1.28 4.59 0.30
C CYS A 33 0.43 5.38 1.29
N PHE A 34 -0.23 4.66 2.17
CA PHE A 34 -1.09 5.18 3.23
C PHE A 34 -0.51 4.79 4.58
N PHE A 35 -0.53 5.72 5.54
CA PHE A 35 -0.02 5.50 6.88
C PHE A 35 -1.06 5.95 7.90
N ALA A 36 -1.41 5.05 8.82
CA ALA A 36 -2.36 5.34 9.89
C ALA A 36 -2.05 4.48 11.13
N ARG A 37 -2.41 5.00 12.30
CA ARG A 37 -2.39 4.22 13.56
C ARG A 37 -3.62 3.32 13.72
N ASP A 38 -4.70 3.63 13.00
CA ASP A 38 -5.95 2.87 13.02
C ASP A 38 -5.99 1.90 11.82
N PRO A 39 -5.80 0.58 12.05
CA PRO A 39 -5.83 -0.41 10.98
C PRO A 39 -7.22 -0.64 10.40
N GLU A 40 -8.31 -0.37 11.14
CA GLU A 40 -9.67 -0.54 10.62
C GLU A 40 -10.01 0.59 9.64
N LEU A 41 -9.69 1.85 9.99
CA LEU A 41 -9.79 2.98 9.06
C LEU A 41 -9.02 2.70 7.76
N LEU A 42 -7.77 2.23 7.91
CA LEU A 42 -6.90 1.96 6.78
C LEU A 42 -7.44 0.80 5.92
N GLY A 43 -7.89 -0.28 6.55
CA GLY A 43 -8.51 -1.42 5.88
C GLY A 43 -9.76 -1.03 5.09
N GLU A 44 -10.64 -0.20 5.67
CA GLU A 44 -11.84 0.30 4.98
C GLU A 44 -11.55 1.19 3.78
N ILE A 45 -10.48 1.99 3.83
CA ILE A 45 -10.04 2.79 2.69
C ILE A 45 -9.52 1.87 1.59
N LEU A 46 -8.64 0.93 1.93
CA LEU A 46 -8.05 0.00 0.97
C LEU A 46 -9.11 -0.90 0.33
N ASP A 47 -10.09 -1.38 1.11
CA ASP A 47 -11.20 -2.19 0.60
C ASP A 47 -12.04 -1.41 -0.44
N ARG A 48 -12.36 -0.14 -0.15
CA ARG A 48 -13.07 0.71 -1.13
C ARG A 48 -12.24 0.98 -2.38
N LEU A 49 -10.93 1.19 -2.23
CA LEU A 49 -10.04 1.41 -3.38
C LEU A 49 -9.93 0.16 -4.26
N ALA A 50 -9.90 -1.04 -3.67
CA ALA A 50 -9.85 -2.30 -4.40
C ALA A 50 -11.09 -2.58 -5.25
N ASP A 51 -12.22 -1.92 -4.98
CA ASP A 51 -13.43 -2.01 -5.80
C ASP A 51 -13.41 -1.05 -7.01
N ARG A 52 -12.44 -0.13 -7.11
CA ARG A 52 -12.31 0.77 -8.27
C ARG A 52 -11.91 -0.01 -9.52
N PRO A 53 -12.46 0.31 -10.71
CA PRO A 53 -12.14 -0.39 -11.96
C PRO A 53 -10.68 -0.21 -12.42
N ASP A 54 -10.01 0.83 -11.94
CA ASP A 54 -8.62 1.18 -12.20
C ASP A 54 -7.64 0.63 -11.15
N CYS A 55 -8.12 -0.05 -10.10
CA CYS A 55 -7.26 -0.63 -9.07
C CYS A 55 -6.70 -1.98 -9.51
N ALA A 56 -5.37 -2.12 -9.48
CA ALA A 56 -4.70 -3.40 -9.69
C ALA A 56 -4.73 -4.24 -8.41
N ALA A 57 -4.28 -3.66 -7.30
CA ALA A 57 -4.20 -4.33 -6.02
C ALA A 57 -4.09 -3.32 -4.87
N VAL A 58 -4.47 -3.78 -3.69
CA VAL A 58 -4.19 -3.12 -2.42
C VAL A 58 -3.51 -4.08 -1.46
N GLY A 59 -2.68 -3.53 -0.59
CA GLY A 59 -2.01 -4.29 0.47
C GLY A 59 -2.03 -3.55 1.79
N LEU A 60 -2.28 -4.27 2.88
CA LEU A 60 -2.19 -3.77 4.25
C LEU A 60 -1.12 -4.56 5.00
N ALA A 61 -0.15 -3.87 5.61
CA ALA A 61 0.84 -4.52 6.45
C ALA A 61 0.16 -5.28 7.60
N VAL A 62 0.53 -6.55 7.79
CA VAL A 62 -0.02 -7.40 8.86
C VAL A 62 0.31 -6.81 10.23
N GLU A 63 1.57 -6.37 10.39
CA GLU A 63 2.09 -5.79 11.62
C GLU A 63 2.42 -4.30 11.40
N PRO A 64 2.17 -3.44 12.41
CA PRO A 64 2.59 -2.06 12.37
C PRO A 64 4.11 -1.94 12.59
N ARG A 65 4.69 -0.82 12.13
CA ARG A 65 6.03 -0.39 12.52
C ARG A 65 5.91 0.89 13.31
N ASP A 66 6.45 0.93 14.53
CA ASP A 66 6.34 2.07 15.44
C ASP A 66 4.87 2.53 15.63
N GLU A 67 3.97 1.55 15.84
CA GLU A 67 2.51 1.75 15.98
C GLU A 67 1.80 2.30 14.72
N ILE A 68 2.47 2.35 13.58
CA ILE A 68 1.93 2.86 12.31
C ILE A 68 1.79 1.70 11.32
N TYR A 69 0.57 1.50 10.83
CA TYR A 69 0.27 0.58 9.74
C TYR A 69 0.55 1.22 8.38
N LEU A 70 1.06 0.40 7.46
CA LEU A 70 1.29 0.77 6.06
C LEU A 70 0.26 0.10 5.15
N GLY A 71 -0.46 0.92 4.39
CA GLY A 71 -1.30 0.52 3.28
C GLY A 71 -0.66 0.89 1.95
N ARG A 72 -0.90 0.12 0.90
CA ARG A 72 -0.45 0.38 -0.47
C ARG A 72 -1.62 0.18 -1.42
N ALA A 73 -1.74 1.04 -2.43
CA ALA A 73 -2.66 0.83 -3.54
C ALA A 73 -1.98 1.11 -4.87
N PHE A 74 -2.30 0.27 -5.84
CA PHE A 74 -1.70 0.21 -7.16
C PHE A 74 -2.79 0.44 -8.22
N PHE A 75 -2.55 1.32 -9.19
CA PHE A 75 -3.58 1.79 -10.13
C PHE A 75 -3.11 1.79 -11.59
N ASP A 76 -4.09 1.80 -12.50
CA ASP A 76 -3.90 1.85 -13.95
C ASP A 76 -3.54 3.26 -14.40
N GLY A 77 -2.26 3.58 -14.25
CA GLY A 77 -1.70 4.84 -14.72
C GLY A 77 -1.46 5.88 -13.63
N PRO A 78 -0.51 6.81 -13.87
CA PRO A 78 -0.10 7.78 -12.88
C PRO A 78 -1.14 8.87 -12.58
N GLU A 79 -2.03 9.16 -13.52
CA GLU A 79 -3.12 10.13 -13.34
C GLU A 79 -4.06 9.68 -12.22
N VAL A 80 -4.45 8.39 -12.22
CA VAL A 80 -5.30 7.79 -11.18
C VAL A 80 -4.63 7.85 -9.81
N VAL A 81 -3.31 7.58 -9.74
CA VAL A 81 -2.54 7.70 -8.50
C VAL A 81 -2.61 9.14 -7.95
N GLY A 82 -2.50 10.14 -8.83
CA GLY A 82 -2.62 11.56 -8.48
C GLY A 82 -4.02 11.93 -7.96
N GLU A 83 -5.08 11.44 -8.61
CA GLU A 83 -6.46 11.64 -8.17
C GLU A 83 -6.73 11.04 -6.79
N VAL A 84 -6.31 9.80 -6.57
CA VAL A 84 -6.48 9.11 -5.29
C VAL A 84 -5.68 9.83 -4.19
N TRP A 85 -4.47 10.30 -4.49
CA TRP A 85 -3.68 11.10 -3.57
C TRP A 85 -4.39 12.40 -3.19
N ALA A 86 -4.88 13.16 -4.17
CA ALA A 86 -5.57 14.42 -3.93
C ALA A 86 -6.82 14.24 -3.03
N ALA A 87 -7.57 13.15 -3.25
CA ALA A 87 -8.76 12.83 -2.47
C ALA A 87 -8.47 12.50 -0.99
N HIS A 88 -7.28 11.97 -0.68
CA HIS A 88 -6.95 11.50 0.67
C HIS A 88 -5.93 12.37 1.41
N LYS A 89 -5.24 13.29 0.73
CA LYS A 89 -4.12 14.05 1.30
C LYS A 89 -4.48 14.91 2.51
N ALA A 90 -5.72 15.39 2.58
CA ALA A 90 -6.20 16.25 3.66
C ALA A 90 -6.86 15.48 4.81
N HIS A 91 -6.85 14.14 4.79
CA HIS A 91 -7.54 13.35 5.81
C HIS A 91 -6.86 13.47 7.19
N PRO A 92 -7.60 13.78 8.28
CA PRO A 92 -6.99 14.16 9.56
C PRO A 92 -6.31 13.01 10.31
N ARG A 93 -6.61 11.76 9.95
CA ARG A 93 -6.11 10.54 10.63
C ARG A 93 -5.26 9.63 9.73
N LEU A 94 -4.90 10.13 8.56
CA LEU A 94 -4.24 9.35 7.51
C LEU A 94 -3.20 10.21 6.83
N HIS A 95 -1.97 9.73 6.74
CA HIS A 95 -0.98 10.31 5.83
C HIS A 95 -0.97 9.53 4.52
N CYS A 96 -0.85 10.22 3.38
CA CYS A 96 -0.63 9.56 2.10
C CYS A 96 0.48 10.22 1.29
N SER A 97 1.25 9.38 0.59
CA SER A 97 2.37 9.76 -0.27
C SER A 97 2.34 8.93 -1.56
N VAL A 98 2.75 9.56 -2.67
CA VAL A 98 3.01 8.84 -3.93
C VAL A 98 4.44 8.33 -3.89
N HIS A 99 4.62 7.05 -4.24
CA HIS A 99 5.92 6.40 -4.35
C HIS A 99 6.15 6.02 -5.82
N ASP A 100 7.26 6.48 -6.39
CA ASP A 100 7.74 6.12 -7.71
C ASP A 100 9.00 5.25 -7.57
N ASP A 101 8.85 3.96 -7.82
CA ASP A 101 9.89 2.96 -7.70
C ASP A 101 10.84 2.97 -8.91
N ARG A 102 10.58 3.75 -9.98
CA ARG A 102 11.49 3.84 -11.15
C ARG A 102 12.88 4.30 -10.74
N LEU A 103 12.94 5.30 -9.86
CA LEU A 103 14.20 5.86 -9.38
C LEU A 103 15.03 4.84 -8.58
N THR A 104 14.36 3.97 -7.82
CA THR A 104 14.99 3.03 -6.90
C THR A 104 15.13 1.62 -7.47
N ALA A 105 14.55 1.33 -8.63
CA ALA A 105 14.52 0.00 -9.24
C ALA A 105 15.93 -0.61 -9.40
N GLY A 106 16.89 0.18 -9.92
CA GLY A 106 18.29 -0.26 -10.11
C GLY A 106 19.08 -0.47 -8.81
N TRP A 107 18.54 -0.03 -7.67
CA TRP A 107 19.16 -0.13 -6.36
C TRP A 107 18.61 -1.28 -5.52
N ARG A 108 17.47 -1.90 -5.91
CA ARG A 108 16.84 -3.00 -5.15
C ARG A 108 17.79 -4.17 -4.90
N ALA A 109 18.59 -4.55 -5.90
CA ALA A 109 19.59 -5.62 -5.78
C ALA A 109 20.82 -5.24 -4.92
N LYS A 110 20.95 -3.96 -4.54
CA LYS A 110 22.09 -3.41 -3.79
C LYS A 110 21.73 -3.08 -2.34
N ILE A 111 20.47 -3.30 -1.94
CA ILE A 111 20.03 -3.06 -0.56
C ILE A 111 20.70 -4.08 0.34
N GLN A 112 21.52 -3.59 1.28
CA GLN A 112 22.01 -4.40 2.38
C GLN A 112 20.99 -4.37 3.51
N PRO A 113 20.76 -5.49 4.22
CA PRO A 113 19.97 -5.49 5.43
C PRO A 113 20.50 -4.43 6.40
N TRP A 114 19.60 -3.70 7.05
CA TRP A 114 20.01 -2.80 8.12
C TRP A 114 20.70 -3.67 9.19
N PRO A 115 21.90 -3.30 9.67
CA PRO A 115 22.53 -4.06 10.74
C PRO A 115 21.58 -4.05 11.93
N GLU A 116 21.12 -5.22 12.36
CA GLU A 116 20.30 -5.33 13.55
C GLU A 116 21.01 -4.56 14.65
N ALA A 117 20.32 -3.61 15.29
CA ALA A 117 20.88 -2.91 16.43
C ALA A 117 21.30 -4.01 17.40
N GLY A 118 22.61 -4.17 17.58
CA GLY A 118 23.17 -5.19 18.45
C GLY A 118 22.41 -5.13 19.77
N SER A 119 21.86 -6.25 20.18
CA SER A 119 21.43 -6.48 21.55
C SER A 119 22.63 -6.22 22.46
N GLY A 120 22.70 -4.99 22.96
CA GLY A 120 23.63 -4.50 23.96
C GLY A 120 22.87 -4.02 25.18
#